data_AF-A0A6A7ATB4-F1
#
_entry.id   AF-A0A6A7ATB4-F1
#
_cell.length_a   1.000
_cell.length_b   1.000
_cell.length_c   1.000
_cell.angle_alpha   90.00
_cell.angle_beta   90.00
_cell.angle_gamma   90.00
#
_symmetry.space_group_name_H-M   'P 1'
#
loop_
_entity.id
_entity.type
_entity.pdbx_description
1 polymer ?
#
loop_
_entity_poly.entity_id
_entity_poly.type
_entity_poly.pdbx_seq_one_letter_code
_entity_poly.pdbx_strand_id
1 'polypeptide(L)'
;MDKSVATPDLGALESKTLENQPNSPLLRLPAELRNKIYMYTLPEKTVEVVFQAFRSYLYPGHLLPCSSASLVLTRRQIRHEALPLFYAYCTFQLLPDSAS
;
A
#
# COMPACT_ATOMS: atom_id res chain seq x y z
N MET A 1 11.37 -31.52 -3.25
CA MET A 1 10.13 -30.73 -3.06
C MET A 1 10.32 -29.45 -3.86
N ASP A 2 10.09 -29.54 -5.16
CA ASP A 2 10.23 -28.43 -6.09
C ASP A 2 9.08 -27.45 -5.89
N LYS A 3 9.39 -26.26 -5.38
CA LYS A 3 8.48 -25.12 -5.47
C LYS A 3 8.64 -24.54 -6.87
N SER A 4 7.84 -25.02 -7.82
CA SER A 4 7.64 -24.32 -9.08
C SER A 4 7.08 -22.93 -8.74
N VAL A 5 7.92 -21.92 -8.96
CA VAL A 5 7.51 -20.52 -8.90
C VAL A 5 6.45 -20.34 -9.97
N ALA A 6 5.19 -20.21 -9.57
CA ALA A 6 4.09 -19.89 -10.47
C ALA A 6 4.36 -18.49 -11.04
N THR A 7 5.01 -18.43 -12.20
CA THR A 7 5.09 -17.22 -13.02
C THR A 7 3.65 -16.79 -13.32
N PRO A 8 3.23 -15.61 -12.86
CA PRO A 8 1.88 -15.15 -13.13
C PRO A 8 1.73 -14.94 -14.65
N ASP A 9 0.71 -15.57 -15.23
CA ASP A 9 0.35 -15.37 -16.63
C ASP A 9 0.06 -13.88 -16.88
N LEU A 10 0.95 -13.24 -17.65
CA LEU A 10 0.86 -11.83 -18.02
C LEU A 10 -0.44 -11.54 -18.80
N GLY A 11 -0.92 -12.48 -19.62
CA GLY A 11 -2.13 -12.29 -20.43
C GLY A 11 -3.40 -12.23 -19.58
N ALA A 12 -3.53 -13.13 -18.59
CA ALA A 12 -4.62 -13.11 -17.63
C ALA A 12 -4.65 -11.83 -16.77
N LEU A 13 -3.49 -11.18 -16.60
CA LEU A 13 -3.35 -9.96 -15.80
C LEU A 13 -3.72 -8.69 -16.56
N GLU A 14 -3.32 -8.59 -17.81
CA GLU A 14 -3.74 -7.49 -18.68
C GLU A 14 -5.25 -7.53 -18.89
N SER A 15 -5.82 -8.71 -19.10
CA SER A 15 -7.27 -8.91 -19.23
C SER A 15 -8.03 -8.37 -18.02
N LYS A 16 -7.60 -8.73 -16.80
CA LYS A 16 -8.20 -8.20 -15.57
C LYS A 16 -8.01 -6.70 -15.41
N THR A 17 -6.89 -6.15 -15.87
CA THR A 17 -6.62 -4.71 -15.76
C THR A 17 -7.55 -3.91 -16.68
N LEU A 18 -7.74 -4.39 -17.91
CA LEU A 18 -8.68 -3.81 -18.88
C LEU A 18 -10.13 -3.90 -18.38
N GLU A 19 -10.52 -5.01 -17.78
CA GLU A 19 -11.87 -5.20 -17.22
C GLU A 19 -12.15 -4.26 -16.02
N ASN A 20 -11.11 -3.93 -15.25
CA ASN A 20 -11.24 -3.08 -14.07
C ASN A 20 -11.30 -1.58 -14.40
N GLN A 21 -10.76 -1.16 -15.56
CA GLN A 21 -10.78 0.25 -15.98
C GLN A 21 -12.19 0.86 -16.03
N PRO A 22 -13.19 0.28 -16.73
CA PRO A 22 -14.52 0.88 -16.78
C PRO A 22 -15.27 0.80 -15.44
N ASN A 23 -14.95 -0.20 -14.62
CA ASN A 23 -15.68 -0.52 -13.40
C ASN A 23 -15.29 0.33 -12.18
N SER A 24 -14.14 1.01 -12.21
CA SER A 24 -13.70 1.88 -11.11
C SER A 24 -13.62 3.35 -11.55
N PRO A 25 -14.36 4.27 -10.90
CA PRO A 25 -14.28 5.70 -11.20
C PRO A 25 -12.85 6.26 -11.14
N LEU A 26 -12.01 5.72 -10.24
CA LEU A 26 -10.61 6.10 -10.12
C LEU A 26 -9.75 5.56 -11.28
N LEU A 27 -10.02 4.33 -11.74
CA LEU A 27 -9.22 3.69 -12.80
C LEU A 27 -9.61 4.15 -14.21
N ARG A 28 -10.78 4.79 -14.37
CA ARG A 28 -11.15 5.50 -15.62
C ARG A 28 -10.30 6.73 -15.88
N LEU A 29 -9.71 7.32 -14.84
CA LEU A 29 -8.89 8.51 -14.98
C LEU A 29 -7.56 8.15 -15.67
N PRO A 30 -6.97 9.03 -16.49
CA PRO A 30 -5.61 8.88 -16.97
C PRO A 30 -4.60 8.73 -15.83
N ALA A 31 -3.49 8.04 -16.10
CA ALA A 31 -2.46 7.75 -15.10
C ALA A 31 -1.93 9.02 -14.41
N GLU A 32 -1.79 10.12 -15.14
CA GLU A 32 -1.36 11.42 -14.60
C GLU A 32 -2.29 11.96 -13.50
N LEU A 33 -3.60 11.83 -13.68
CA LEU A 33 -4.58 12.27 -12.68
C LEU A 33 -4.59 11.32 -11.46
N ARG A 34 -4.44 10.01 -11.69
CA ARG A 34 -4.30 9.05 -10.59
C ARG A 34 -3.07 9.34 -9.74
N ASN A 35 -1.93 9.62 -10.36
CA ASN A 35 -0.71 10.00 -9.66
C ASN A 35 -0.89 11.26 -8.82
N LYS A 36 -1.56 12.30 -9.36
CA LYS A 36 -1.89 13.49 -8.58
C LYS A 36 -2.77 13.16 -7.38
N ILE A 37 -3.79 12.32 -7.55
CA ILE A 37 -4.64 11.86 -6.45
C ILE A 37 -3.80 11.13 -5.40
N TYR A 38 -2.90 10.23 -5.81
CA TYR A 38 -2.00 9.53 -4.89
C TYR A 38 -1.11 10.48 -4.11
N MET A 39 -0.54 11.50 -4.75
CA MET A 39 0.25 12.54 -4.07
C MET A 39 -0.56 13.32 -3.02
N TYR A 40 -1.83 13.64 -3.28
CA TYR A 40 -2.67 14.35 -2.30
C TYR A 40 -3.23 13.44 -1.20
N THR A 41 -3.42 12.14 -1.49
CA THR A 41 -4.01 11.18 -0.55
C THR A 41 -2.98 10.45 0.30
N LEU A 42 -1.72 10.42 -0.12
CA LEU A 42 -0.57 10.00 0.65
C LEU A 42 0.02 11.24 1.35
N PRO A 43 -0.47 11.60 2.54
CA PRO A 43 0.17 12.67 3.31
C PRO A 43 1.60 12.29 3.64
N GLU A 44 2.49 13.29 3.70
CA GLU A 44 3.81 13.20 4.31
C GLU A 44 3.61 12.82 5.78
N LYS A 45 3.64 11.52 6.06
CA LYS A 45 3.35 10.96 7.37
C LYS A 45 4.57 10.20 7.87
N THR A 46 4.85 10.42 9.14
CA THR A 46 5.73 9.53 9.89
C THR A 46 4.96 8.23 10.15
N VAL A 47 5.43 7.15 9.53
CA VAL A 47 4.94 5.80 9.78
C VAL A 47 5.78 5.22 10.90
N GLU A 48 5.16 5.08 12.06
CA GLU A 48 5.77 4.39 13.19
C GLU A 48 5.84 2.88 12.88
N VAL A 49 7.07 2.38 12.83
CA VAL A 49 7.34 0.96 12.68
C VAL A 49 7.55 0.39 14.08
N VAL A 50 6.58 -0.39 14.51
CA VAL A 50 6.57 -1.05 15.82
C VAL A 50 6.79 -2.54 15.61
N PHE A 51 7.66 -3.13 16.41
CA PHE A 51 7.83 -4.58 16.43
C PHE A 51 6.52 -5.27 16.80
N GLN A 52 6.17 -6.31 16.05
CA GLN A 52 4.88 -7.01 16.21
C GLN A 52 4.66 -7.50 17.65
N ALA A 53 5.72 -7.90 18.35
CA ALA A 53 5.68 -8.32 19.75
C ALA A 53 5.23 -7.19 20.71
N PHE A 54 5.47 -5.92 20.37
CA PHE A 54 5.18 -4.74 21.18
C PHE A 54 3.89 -4.03 20.78
N ARG A 55 3.31 -4.41 19.64
CA ARG A 55 2.13 -3.77 19.07
C ARG A 55 0.92 -3.80 20.02
N SER A 56 0.72 -4.90 20.74
CA SER A 56 -0.35 -5.05 21.73
C SER A 56 -0.12 -4.25 23.01
N TYR A 57 1.14 -3.98 23.36
CA TYR A 57 1.51 -3.25 24.58
C TYR A 57 1.41 -1.73 24.39
N LEU A 58 1.87 -1.22 23.25
CA LEU A 58 1.84 0.21 22.95
C LEU A 58 0.45 0.69 22.52
N TYR A 59 -0.34 -0.20 21.91
CA TYR A 59 -1.65 0.14 21.34
C TYR A 59 -2.74 -0.87 21.74
N PRO A 60 -3.12 -0.94 23.03
CA PRO A 60 -4.19 -1.82 23.47
C PRO A 60 -5.52 -1.40 22.81
N GLY A 61 -6.06 -2.29 21.98
CA GLY A 61 -7.34 -2.10 21.30
C GLY A 61 -7.35 -1.17 20.08
N HIS A 62 -6.21 -0.57 19.71
CA HIS A 62 -6.12 0.26 18.51
C HIS A 62 -5.44 -0.53 17.40
N LEU A 63 -6.26 -1.11 16.50
CA LEU A 63 -5.81 -1.45 15.16
C LEU A 63 -5.46 -0.12 14.48
N LEU A 64 -4.24 0.39 14.69
CA LEU A 64 -3.75 1.62 14.07
C LEU A 64 -4.15 1.59 12.59
N PRO A 65 -5.16 2.38 12.18
CA PRO A 65 -5.45 2.52 10.78
C PRO A 65 -4.29 3.35 10.29
N CYS A 66 -3.28 2.68 9.75
CA CYS A 66 -2.25 3.36 8.98
C CYS A 66 -2.99 3.89 7.74
N SER A 67 -3.66 5.03 7.89
CA SER A 67 -4.58 5.57 6.89
C SER A 67 -3.83 5.81 5.58
N SER A 68 -2.52 6.09 5.69
CA SER A 68 -1.58 6.22 4.59
C SER A 68 -1.39 4.91 3.81
N ALA A 69 -1.39 3.76 4.47
CA ALA A 69 -1.25 2.47 3.82
C ALA A 69 -2.57 1.96 3.20
N SER A 70 -3.73 2.47 3.62
CA SER A 70 -5.04 1.98 3.16
C SER A 70 -5.16 1.97 1.63
N LEU A 71 -4.69 3.03 0.97
CA LEU A 71 -4.74 3.17 -0.48
C LEU A 71 -3.91 2.09 -1.20
N VAL A 72 -2.73 1.79 -0.66
CA VAL A 72 -1.77 0.79 -1.16
C VAL A 72 -2.26 -0.66 -0.96
N LEU A 73 -3.27 -0.85 -0.12
CA LEU A 73 -3.88 -2.14 0.19
C LEU A 73 -5.16 -2.44 -0.59
N THR A 74 -5.70 -1.48 -1.36
CA THR A 74 -7.00 -1.63 -2.03
C THR A 74 -7.00 -2.60 -3.21
N ARG A 75 -6.13 -2.39 -4.21
CA ARG A 75 -6.09 -3.15 -5.47
C ARG A 75 -4.69 -3.28 -6.03
N ARG A 76 -4.44 -4.31 -6.83
CA ARG A 76 -3.13 -4.56 -7.46
C ARG A 76 -2.63 -3.39 -8.32
N GLN A 77 -3.49 -2.82 -9.18
CA GLN A 77 -3.09 -1.70 -10.03
C GLN A 77 -2.75 -0.46 -9.20
N ILE A 78 -3.64 -0.07 -8.28
CA ILE A 78 -3.43 1.06 -7.36
C ILE A 78 -2.16 0.84 -6.53
N ARG A 79 -1.94 -0.37 -6.03
CA ARG A 79 -0.71 -0.73 -5.31
C ARG A 79 0.52 -0.52 -6.18
N HIS A 80 0.51 -0.99 -7.42
CA HIS A 80 1.66 -0.85 -8.32
C HIS A 80 2.00 0.63 -8.59
N GLU A 81 0.99 1.48 -8.71
CA GLU A 81 1.16 2.91 -9.00
C GLU A 81 1.50 3.73 -7.74
N ALA A 82 0.86 3.45 -6.60
CA ALA A 82 0.96 4.25 -5.38
C ALA A 82 2.06 3.78 -4.41
N LEU A 83 2.49 2.52 -4.46
CA LEU A 83 3.51 1.98 -3.55
C LEU A 83 4.86 2.73 -3.66
N PRO A 84 5.36 3.08 -4.85
CA PRO A 84 6.59 3.88 -4.96
C PRO A 84 6.43 5.26 -4.32
N LEU A 85 5.27 5.92 -4.50
CA LEU A 85 4.97 7.21 -3.90
C LEU A 85 4.88 7.12 -2.39
N PHE A 86 4.28 6.05 -1.86
CA PHE A 86 4.20 5.81 -0.42
C PHE A 86 5.60 5.75 0.21
N TYR A 87 6.52 4.97 -0.36
CA TYR A 87 7.89 4.90 0.15
C TYR A 87 8.72 6.16 -0.09
N ALA A 88 8.38 6.96 -1.12
CA ALA A 88 9.06 8.21 -1.39
C ALA A 88 8.65 9.33 -0.41
N TYR A 89 7.39 9.37 0.02
CA TYR A 89 6.85 10.45 0.86
C TYR A 89 6.66 10.08 2.34
N CYS A 90 6.72 8.80 2.71
CA CYS A 90 6.63 8.39 4.11
C CYS A 90 8.01 8.34 4.77
N THR A 91 8.11 8.92 5.96
CA THR A 91 9.28 8.73 6.84
C THR A 91 8.98 7.60 7.79
N PHE A 92 9.84 6.58 7.85
CA PHE A 92 9.67 5.45 8.75
C PHE A 92 10.43 5.69 10.04
N GLN A 93 9.70 5.90 11.13
CA GLN A 93 10.30 6.05 12.44
C GLN A 93 10.31 4.69 13.13
N LEU A 94 11.50 4.16 13.36
CA LEU A 94 11.69 2.95 14.17
C LEU A 94 11.53 3.37 15.63
N LEU A 95 10.47 2.92 16.29
CA LEU A 95 10.38 3.11 17.74
C LEU A 95 11.35 2.12 18.39
N PRO A 96 12.25 2.59 19.27
CA PRO A 96 13.14 1.69 19.99
C PRO A 96 12.31 0.76 20.88
N ASP A 97 12.76 -0.49 21.02
CA ASP A 97 12.42 -1.30 22.19
C ASP A 97 12.82 -0.46 23.39
N SER A 98 11.85 -0.01 24.17
CA SER A 98 12.15 0.56 25.48
C SER A 98 12.87 -0.53 26.27
N ALA A 99 14.20 -0.44 26.31
CA ALA A 99 15.04 -1.22 27.18
C ALA A 99 14.61 -0.90 28.62
N SER A 100 13.92 -1.84 29.26
CA SER A 100 13.76 -1.99 30.71
C SER A 100 13.26 -3.40 30.99
#